data_AF-A0A0T0MEC5-F1
#
_entry.id   AF-A0A0T0MEC5-F1
#
_cell.length_a   1.000
_cell.length_b   1.000
_cell.length_c   1.000
_cell.angle_alpha   90.00
_cell.angle_beta   90.00
_cell.angle_gamma   90.00
#
_symmetry.space_group_name_H-M   'P 1'
#
loop_
_entity.id
_entity.type
_entity.pdbx_description
1 polymer ?
#
loop_
_entity_poly.entity_id
_entity_poly.type
_entity_poly.pdbx_seq_one_letter_code
_entity_poly.pdbx_strand_id
1 'polypeptide(L)'
;MSRDDVGAAAWFGLLRDGVVRLVWGDVAIAADLVDTPDVRAIALAPLVPARGVIGRRTAAWVHTGRFPPVRVEVLVRTGERRADPHPARVAAEADLSPADVVRVGAHRATSVQRTGIDIARMLSAAEALPTLRALQDVGFEPTRALAVLAELRGHRGIRQAHATLQDL
;
A
#
# COMPACT_ATOMS: atom_id res chain seq x y z
N MET A 1 -14.66 4.20 -11.74
CA MET A 1 -14.86 5.15 -12.84
C MET A 1 -13.80 6.22 -12.72
N SER A 2 -13.19 6.62 -13.82
CA SER A 2 -12.20 7.69 -13.90
C SER A 2 -12.81 8.99 -14.42
N ARG A 3 -12.12 10.12 -14.21
CA ARG A 3 -12.49 11.40 -14.85
C ARG A 3 -12.55 11.30 -16.37
N ASP A 4 -11.67 10.51 -16.98
CA ASP A 4 -11.58 10.34 -18.44
C ASP A 4 -12.78 9.55 -18.99
N ASP A 5 -13.40 8.68 -18.18
CA ASP A 5 -14.57 7.88 -18.59
C ASP A 5 -15.82 8.74 -18.82
N VAL A 6 -15.95 9.88 -18.12
CA VAL A 6 -17.16 10.73 -18.11
C VAL A 6 -16.93 12.17 -18.53
N GLY A 7 -15.68 12.60 -18.64
CA GLY A 7 -15.30 13.99 -18.91
C GLY A 7 -15.39 14.91 -17.69
N ALA A 8 -14.70 16.05 -17.76
CA ALA A 8 -14.48 16.92 -16.60
C ALA A 8 -15.77 17.51 -16.00
N ALA A 9 -16.71 17.96 -16.83
CA ALA A 9 -17.94 18.60 -16.33
C ALA A 9 -18.83 17.62 -15.56
N ALA A 10 -19.07 16.43 -16.11
CA ALA A 10 -19.83 15.38 -15.45
C ALA A 10 -19.12 14.90 -14.17
N TRP A 11 -17.80 14.73 -14.22
CA TRP A 11 -16.98 14.38 -13.06
C TRP A 11 -17.19 15.35 -11.89
N PHE A 12 -17.11 16.66 -12.14
CA PHE A 12 -17.33 17.67 -11.10
C PHE A 12 -18.76 17.67 -10.56
N GLY A 13 -19.77 17.48 -11.43
CA GLY A 13 -21.16 17.34 -11.01
C GLY A 13 -21.36 16.16 -10.06
N LEU A 14 -20.87 14.97 -10.44
CA LEU A 14 -21.01 13.75 -9.64
C LEU A 14 -20.33 13.85 -8.26
N LEU A 15 -19.16 14.48 -8.18
CA LEU A 15 -18.47 14.71 -6.91
C LEU A 15 -19.19 15.75 -6.06
N ARG A 16 -19.63 16.86 -6.67
CA ARG A 16 -20.35 17.94 -5.97
C ARG A 16 -21.66 17.44 -5.38
N ASP A 17 -22.38 16.63 -6.13
CA ASP A 17 -23.70 16.12 -5.74
C ASP A 17 -23.60 14.91 -4.80
N GLY A 18 -22.38 14.45 -4.49
CA GLY A 18 -22.14 13.33 -3.59
C GLY A 18 -22.57 11.97 -4.14
N VAL A 19 -22.78 11.87 -5.46
CA VAL A 19 -23.13 10.61 -6.15
C VAL A 19 -21.94 9.66 -6.13
N VAL A 20 -20.73 10.21 -6.23
CA VAL A 20 -19.48 9.46 -6.16
C VAL A 20 -18.55 10.06 -5.13
N ARG A 21 -17.62 9.23 -4.62
CA ARG A 21 -16.52 9.65 -3.76
C ARG A 21 -15.19 9.22 -4.35
N LEU A 22 -14.17 10.06 -4.17
CA LEU A 22 -12.80 9.74 -4.59
C LEU A 22 -12.29 8.55 -3.80
N VAL A 23 -11.63 7.63 -4.51
CA VAL A 23 -10.82 6.56 -3.93
C VAL A 23 -9.36 7.01 -3.93
N TRP A 24 -8.82 7.35 -5.10
CA TRP A 24 -7.45 7.83 -5.25
C TRP A 24 -7.25 8.53 -6.60
N GLY A 25 -6.52 9.65 -6.60
CA GLY A 25 -6.30 10.46 -7.81
C GLY A 25 -7.64 10.85 -8.46
N ASP A 26 -7.77 10.56 -9.75
CA ASP A 26 -8.99 10.79 -10.53
C ASP A 26 -9.87 9.53 -10.65
N VAL A 27 -9.79 8.61 -9.68
CA VAL A 27 -10.65 7.42 -9.62
C VAL A 27 -11.65 7.54 -8.48
N ALA A 28 -12.93 7.34 -8.81
CA ALA A 28 -14.05 7.39 -7.88
C ALA A 28 -14.92 6.13 -7.98
N ILE A 29 -15.66 5.89 -6.89
CA ILE A 29 -16.73 4.90 -6.82
C ILE A 29 -18.04 5.56 -6.39
N ALA A 30 -19.17 4.90 -6.63
CA ALA A 30 -20.45 5.34 -6.11
C ALA A 30 -20.40 5.48 -4.58
N ALA A 31 -21.03 6.51 -4.05
CA ALA A 31 -20.89 6.89 -2.64
C ALA A 31 -21.46 5.85 -1.66
N ASP A 32 -22.41 5.04 -2.12
CA ASP A 32 -23.04 3.95 -1.39
C ASP A 32 -22.24 2.64 -1.39
N LEU A 33 -21.18 2.54 -2.19
CA LEU A 33 -20.32 1.36 -2.23
C LEU A 33 -19.32 1.37 -1.06
N VAL A 34 -19.14 0.18 -0.49
CA VAL A 34 -18.19 -0.08 0.59
C VAL A 34 -16.76 0.10 0.10
N ASP A 35 -15.93 0.77 0.91
CA ASP A 35 -14.50 0.93 0.66
C ASP A 35 -13.72 -0.33 1.02
N THR A 36 -13.54 -1.22 0.05
CA THR A 36 -12.79 -2.47 0.25
C THR A 36 -11.33 -2.36 -0.23
N PRO A 37 -10.43 -3.21 0.30
CA PRO A 37 -9.07 -3.32 -0.25
C PRO A 37 -9.04 -3.53 -1.78
N ASP A 38 -9.94 -4.35 -2.31
CA ASP A 38 -10.08 -4.62 -3.75
C ASP A 38 -10.41 -3.35 -4.54
N VAL A 39 -11.35 -2.53 -4.05
CA VAL A 39 -11.67 -1.24 -4.66
C VAL A 39 -10.46 -0.32 -4.67
N ARG A 40 -9.73 -0.23 -3.56
CA ARG A 40 -8.52 0.59 -3.46
C ARG A 40 -7.42 0.09 -4.40
N ALA A 41 -7.21 -1.22 -4.49
CA ALA A 41 -6.21 -1.80 -5.37
C ALA A 41 -6.53 -1.54 -6.85
N ILE A 42 -7.80 -1.67 -7.25
CA ILE A 42 -8.27 -1.38 -8.62
C ILE A 42 -8.04 0.09 -8.98
N ALA A 43 -8.24 1.02 -8.04
CA ALA A 43 -7.99 2.44 -8.27
C ALA A 43 -6.52 2.75 -8.61
N LEU A 44 -5.59 1.86 -8.29
CA LEU A 44 -4.18 1.98 -8.60
C LEU A 44 -3.77 1.27 -9.90
N ALA A 45 -4.67 0.54 -10.55
CA ALA A 45 -4.36 -0.35 -11.68
C ALA A 45 -3.50 0.30 -12.79
N PRO A 46 -3.74 1.55 -13.23
CA PRO A 46 -2.92 2.19 -14.27
C PRO A 46 -1.44 2.35 -13.88
N LEU A 47 -1.16 2.37 -12.57
CA LEU A 47 0.18 2.56 -12.03
C LEU A 47 0.84 1.25 -11.62
N VAL A 48 0.13 0.12 -11.54
CA VAL A 48 0.70 -1.15 -11.11
C VAL A 48 1.08 -2.00 -12.34
N PRO A 49 2.38 -2.17 -12.65
CA PRO A 49 2.83 -3.04 -13.74
C PRO A 49 2.40 -4.49 -13.50
N ALA A 50 2.28 -5.30 -14.56
CA ALA A 50 1.85 -6.71 -14.47
C ALA A 50 2.69 -7.55 -13.46
N ARG A 51 3.99 -7.28 -13.39
CA ARG A 51 4.92 -7.94 -12.44
C ARG A 51 5.15 -7.17 -11.14
N GLY A 52 4.45 -6.06 -10.93
CA GLY A 52 4.46 -5.30 -9.70
C GLY A 52 3.71 -5.99 -8.55
N VAL A 53 4.13 -5.66 -7.34
CA VAL A 53 3.44 -5.95 -6.08
C VAL A 53 3.25 -4.61 -5.37
N ILE A 54 2.01 -4.25 -5.05
CA ILE A 54 1.72 -3.05 -4.26
C ILE A 54 2.36 -3.22 -2.88
N GLY A 55 3.20 -2.29 -2.44
CA GLY A 55 3.98 -2.43 -1.21
C GLY A 55 3.93 -1.22 -0.30
N ARG A 56 4.54 -1.36 0.87
CA ARG A 56 4.87 -0.25 1.79
C ARG A 56 3.65 0.63 2.11
N ARG A 57 3.76 1.96 2.06
CA ARG A 57 2.66 2.89 2.40
C ARG A 57 1.42 2.66 1.54
N THR A 58 1.60 2.34 0.25
CA THR A 58 0.49 2.05 -0.64
C THR A 58 -0.23 0.76 -0.25
N ALA A 59 0.50 -0.31 0.09
CA ALA A 59 -0.13 -1.53 0.61
C ALA A 59 -0.82 -1.29 1.95
N ALA A 60 -0.24 -0.46 2.82
CA ALA A 60 -0.86 -0.12 4.10
C ALA A 60 -2.22 0.57 3.90
N TRP A 61 -2.29 1.52 2.98
CA TRP A 61 -3.57 2.14 2.59
C TRP A 61 -4.52 1.14 1.93
N VAL A 62 -4.04 0.27 1.03
CA VAL A 62 -4.88 -0.78 0.43
C VAL A 62 -5.48 -1.69 1.49
N HIS A 63 -4.74 -2.10 2.53
CA HIS A 63 -5.29 -2.96 3.58
C HIS A 63 -6.23 -2.22 4.54
N THR A 64 -5.88 -1.00 4.94
CA THR A 64 -6.53 -0.31 6.07
C THR A 64 -7.52 0.77 5.66
N GLY A 65 -7.44 1.29 4.43
CA GLY A 65 -8.15 2.49 3.99
C GLY A 65 -7.62 3.80 4.61
N ARG A 66 -6.61 3.74 5.49
CA ARG A 66 -6.03 4.90 6.17
C ARG A 66 -4.75 5.35 5.48
N PHE A 67 -4.42 6.64 5.61
CA PHE A 67 -3.18 7.25 5.13
C PHE A 67 -2.96 7.06 3.60
N PRO A 68 -3.85 7.59 2.74
CA PRO A 68 -3.73 7.45 1.30
C PRO A 68 -2.36 7.95 0.79
N PRO A 69 -1.71 7.21 -0.13
CA PRO A 69 -0.35 7.54 -0.56
C PRO A 69 -0.36 8.69 -1.56
N VAL A 70 0.68 9.53 -1.52
CA VAL A 70 0.88 10.59 -2.53
C VAL A 70 1.37 9.99 -3.86
N ARG A 71 2.20 8.95 -3.80
CA ARG A 71 2.69 8.19 -4.97
C ARG A 71 2.49 6.70 -4.71
N VAL A 72 2.16 5.96 -5.77
CA VAL A 72 1.97 4.51 -5.71
C VAL A 72 3.33 3.83 -5.58
N GLU A 73 3.53 3.12 -4.48
CA GLU A 73 4.72 2.34 -4.20
C GLU A 73 4.53 0.91 -4.69
N VAL A 74 5.33 0.52 -5.67
CA VAL A 74 5.33 -0.81 -6.26
C VAL A 74 6.69 -1.47 -6.04
N LEU A 75 6.65 -2.72 -5.58
CA LEU A 75 7.78 -3.59 -5.45
C LEU A 75 7.87 -4.54 -6.64
N VAL A 76 9.08 -4.82 -7.08
CA VAL A 76 9.40 -5.93 -7.98
C VAL A 76 10.41 -6.84 -7.29
N ARG A 77 10.49 -8.11 -7.69
CA ARG A 77 11.50 -9.02 -7.15
C ARG A 77 12.90 -8.52 -7.52
N THR A 78 13.86 -8.70 -6.61
CA THR A 78 15.27 -8.41 -6.85
C THR A 78 15.77 -9.06 -8.15
N GLY A 79 16.47 -8.30 -8.99
CA GLY A 79 16.96 -8.77 -10.28
C GLY A 79 15.92 -8.75 -11.41
N GLU A 80 14.65 -8.42 -11.13
CA GLU A 80 13.67 -8.14 -12.19
C GLU A 80 13.77 -6.68 -12.65
N ARG A 81 13.52 -6.45 -13.96
CA ARG A 81 13.49 -5.10 -14.52
C ARG A 81 12.36 -4.29 -13.89
N ARG A 82 12.71 -3.14 -13.31
CA ARG A 82 11.73 -2.14 -12.86
C ARG A 82 10.97 -1.58 -14.06
N ALA A 83 9.67 -1.33 -13.87
CA ALA A 83 8.89 -0.62 -14.86
C ALA A 83 9.45 0.79 -15.08
N ASP A 84 9.18 1.35 -16.25
CA ASP A 84 9.67 2.68 -16.61
C ASP A 84 9.20 3.73 -15.58
N PRO A 85 10.00 4.78 -15.32
CA PRO A 85 9.64 5.81 -14.36
C PRO A 85 8.28 6.45 -14.69
N HIS A 86 7.50 6.73 -13.64
CA HIS A 86 6.24 7.45 -13.78
C HIS A 86 6.11 8.45 -12.61
N PRO A 87 5.66 9.70 -12.85
CA PRO A 87 5.63 10.74 -11.80
C PRO A 87 4.80 10.33 -10.58
N ALA A 88 3.67 9.66 -10.80
CA ALA A 88 2.81 9.17 -9.71
C ALA A 88 3.22 7.81 -9.10
N ARG A 89 4.35 7.22 -9.50
CA ARG A 89 4.81 5.91 -9.03
C ARG A 89 6.24 5.94 -8.52
N VAL A 90 6.51 5.19 -7.46
CA VAL A 90 7.85 4.82 -7.02
C VAL A 90 7.99 3.31 -7.16
N ALA A 91 9.00 2.86 -7.91
CA ALA A 91 9.32 1.45 -8.07
C ALA A 91 10.60 1.11 -7.29
N ALA A 92 10.58 0.03 -6.52
CA ALA A 92 11.74 -0.47 -5.81
C ALA A 92 11.86 -1.99 -5.95
N GLU A 93 13.09 -2.50 -5.86
CA GLU A 93 13.31 -3.93 -5.70
C GLU A 93 13.16 -4.32 -4.23
N ALA A 94 12.66 -5.53 -4.01
CA ALA A 94 12.60 -6.17 -2.73
C ALA A 94 12.75 -7.68 -2.88
N ASP A 95 13.37 -8.31 -1.89
CA ASP A 95 13.26 -9.75 -1.73
C ASP A 95 11.82 -10.06 -1.27
N LEU A 96 11.11 -10.87 -2.06
CA LEU A 96 9.69 -11.18 -1.90
C LEU A 96 9.50 -12.68 -2.01
N SER A 97 9.41 -13.33 -0.85
CA SER A 97 9.00 -14.73 -0.79
C SER A 97 7.53 -14.86 -1.23
N PRO A 98 7.08 -16.04 -1.68
CA PRO A 98 5.67 -16.26 -1.97
C PRO A 98 4.73 -15.94 -0.79
N ALA A 99 5.18 -16.15 0.45
CA ALA A 99 4.41 -15.86 1.66
C ALA A 99 4.27 -14.35 1.95
N ASP A 100 5.14 -13.52 1.39
CA ASP A 100 5.07 -12.07 1.51
C ASP A 100 4.00 -11.44 0.62
N VAL A 101 3.46 -12.18 -0.34
CA VAL A 101 2.59 -11.65 -1.40
C VAL A 101 1.21 -12.27 -1.32
N VAL A 102 0.19 -11.41 -1.28
CA VAL A 102 -1.22 -11.79 -1.31
C VAL A 102 -1.90 -11.23 -2.56
N ARG A 103 -3.03 -11.82 -2.94
CA ARG A 103 -3.92 -11.26 -3.96
C ARG A 103 -4.95 -10.34 -3.31
N VAL A 104 -5.14 -9.17 -3.92
CA VAL A 104 -6.19 -8.21 -3.58
C VAL A 104 -6.87 -7.86 -4.89
N GLY A 105 -8.04 -8.43 -5.14
CA GLY A 105 -8.68 -8.48 -6.46
C GLY A 105 -7.73 -9.03 -7.53
N ALA A 106 -7.61 -8.29 -8.64
CA ALA A 106 -6.71 -8.63 -9.74
C ALA A 106 -5.23 -8.32 -9.46
N HIS A 107 -4.92 -7.60 -8.38
CA HIS A 107 -3.58 -7.13 -8.07
C HIS A 107 -2.89 -8.00 -7.03
N ARG A 108 -1.56 -7.87 -6.98
CA ARG A 108 -0.73 -8.43 -5.92
C ARG A 108 -0.33 -7.31 -4.98
N ALA A 109 -0.35 -7.60 -3.68
CA ALA A 109 0.11 -6.68 -2.65
C ALA A 109 1.00 -7.43 -1.65
N THR A 110 1.84 -6.72 -0.90
CA THR A 110 2.48 -7.30 0.27
C THR A 110 1.42 -7.71 1.29
N SER A 111 1.60 -8.84 1.97
CA SER A 111 0.74 -9.25 3.08
C SER A 111 0.69 -8.16 4.16
N VAL A 112 -0.34 -8.15 4.99
CA VAL A 112 -0.42 -7.22 6.14
C VAL A 112 0.85 -7.32 7.00
N GLN A 113 1.31 -8.55 7.26
CA GLN A 113 2.53 -8.82 8.02
C GLN A 113 3.77 -8.22 7.36
N ARG A 114 3.98 -8.47 6.06
CA ARG A 114 5.11 -7.91 5.31
C ARG A 114 5.05 -6.38 5.24
N THR A 115 3.85 -5.85 5.05
CA THR A 115 3.61 -4.40 4.97
C THR A 115 4.03 -3.71 6.27
N GLY A 116 3.65 -4.26 7.42
CA GLY A 116 4.06 -3.71 8.71
C GLY A 116 5.58 -3.76 8.92
N ILE A 117 6.24 -4.85 8.51
CA ILE A 117 7.71 -4.95 8.53
C ILE A 117 8.36 -3.87 7.65
N ASP A 118 7.87 -3.67 6.43
CA ASP A 118 8.39 -2.65 5.52
C ASP A 118 8.21 -1.24 6.10
N ILE A 119 7.04 -0.93 6.68
CA ILE A 119 6.74 0.35 7.34
C ILE A 119 7.70 0.60 8.51
N ALA A 120 7.85 -0.37 9.42
CA ALA A 120 8.73 -0.25 10.58
C ALA A 120 10.21 -0.05 10.19
N ARG A 121 10.64 -0.64 9.06
CA ARG A 121 12.02 -0.53 8.56
C ARG A 121 12.32 0.77 7.85
N MET A 122 11.32 1.40 7.24
CA MET A 122 11.54 2.52 6.32
C MET A 122 11.23 3.87 6.91
N LEU A 123 10.31 3.94 7.89
CA LEU A 123 9.83 5.19 8.44
C LEU A 123 10.43 5.45 9.82
N SER A 124 10.40 6.72 10.24
CA SER A 124 10.65 7.05 11.64
C SER A 124 9.54 6.48 12.53
N ALA A 125 9.82 6.23 13.82
CA ALA A 125 8.79 5.71 14.75
C ALA A 125 7.52 6.58 14.75
N ALA A 126 7.68 7.92 14.78
CA ALA A 126 6.56 8.85 14.78
C ALA A 126 5.64 8.69 13.55
N GLU A 127 6.21 8.41 12.37
CA GLU A 127 5.45 8.17 11.15
C GLU A 127 4.92 6.73 11.04
N ALA A 128 5.65 5.76 11.59
CA ALA A 128 5.32 4.35 11.51
C ALA A 128 4.17 3.95 12.44
N LEU A 129 4.20 4.38 13.70
CA LEU A 129 3.27 3.93 14.75
C LEU A 129 1.79 4.06 14.37
N PRO A 130 1.29 5.19 13.82
CA PRO A 130 -0.11 5.29 13.41
C PRO A 130 -0.51 4.28 12.33
N THR A 131 0.40 4.04 11.37
CA THR A 131 0.18 3.08 10.27
C THR A 131 0.23 1.64 10.79
N LEU A 132 1.18 1.33 11.68
CA LEU A 132 1.31 0.00 12.28
C LEU A 132 0.09 -0.35 13.15
N ARG A 133 -0.44 0.60 13.93
CA ARG A 133 -1.69 0.42 14.68
C ARG A 133 -2.89 0.17 13.77
N ALA A 134 -3.02 0.92 12.68
CA ALA A 134 -4.05 0.66 11.68
C ALA A 134 -3.91 -0.73 11.03
N LEU A 135 -2.68 -1.22 10.87
CA LEU A 135 -2.42 -2.57 10.37
C LEU A 135 -2.78 -3.65 11.40
N GLN A 136 -2.65 -3.38 12.71
CA GLN A 136 -3.10 -4.32 13.76
C GLN A 136 -4.61 -4.56 13.67
N ASP A 137 -5.40 -3.52 13.37
CA ASP A 137 -6.87 -3.62 13.17
C ASP A 137 -7.24 -4.63 12.06
N VAL A 138 -6.30 -4.95 11.16
CA VAL A 138 -6.49 -5.87 10.02
C VAL A 138 -5.54 -7.07 10.03
N GLY A 139 -4.93 -7.38 11.18
CA GLY A 139 -4.19 -8.64 11.40
C GLY A 139 -2.67 -8.53 11.35
N PHE A 140 -2.08 -7.36 11.56
CA PHE A 140 -0.63 -7.26 11.79
C PHE A 140 -0.26 -7.71 13.20
N GLU A 141 0.73 -8.60 13.30
CA GLU A 141 1.22 -9.14 14.57
C GLU A 141 2.65 -8.65 14.86
N PRO A 142 2.85 -7.72 15.82
CA PRO A 142 4.18 -7.16 16.12
C PRO A 142 5.17 -8.22 16.60
N THR A 143 4.74 -9.17 17.43
CA THR A 143 5.58 -10.27 17.92
C THR A 143 6.11 -11.13 16.77
N ARG A 144 5.25 -11.46 15.80
CA ARG A 144 5.65 -12.19 14.59
C ARG A 144 6.60 -11.38 13.73
N ALA A 145 6.40 -10.06 13.64
CA ALA A 145 7.31 -9.17 12.91
C ALA A 145 8.69 -9.13 13.55
N LEU A 146 8.76 -9.02 14.88
CA LEU A 146 10.02 -9.05 15.64
C LEU A 146 10.78 -10.36 15.43
N ALA A 147 10.09 -11.51 15.40
CA ALA A 147 10.71 -12.80 15.11
C ALA A 147 11.38 -12.83 13.73
N VAL A 148 10.68 -12.33 12.69
CA VAL A 148 11.25 -12.23 11.34
C VAL A 148 12.43 -11.26 11.29
N LEU A 149 12.34 -10.11 11.98
CA LEU A 149 13.44 -9.14 12.02
C LEU A 149 14.70 -9.68 12.71
N ALA A 150 14.56 -10.63 13.65
CA ALA A 150 15.68 -11.25 14.33
C ALA A 150 16.59 -12.06 13.39
N GLU A 151 16.04 -12.57 12.28
CA GLU A 151 16.79 -13.30 11.24
C GLU A 151 17.52 -12.35 10.28
N LEU A 152 17.14 -11.08 10.24
CA LEU A 152 17.65 -10.07 9.31
C LEU A 152 18.68 -9.13 9.95
N ARG A 153 19.37 -9.55 11.02
CA ARG A 153 20.35 -8.71 11.72
C ARG A 153 21.39 -8.11 10.76
N GLY A 154 21.79 -6.87 11.05
CA GLY A 154 22.76 -6.12 10.24
C GLY A 154 22.18 -5.43 8.99
N HIS A 155 20.96 -5.76 8.58
CA HIS A 155 20.32 -5.08 7.44
C HIS A 155 19.89 -3.66 7.80
N ARG A 156 19.79 -2.80 6.78
CA ARG A 156 19.34 -1.41 6.93
C ARG A 156 17.94 -1.35 7.55
N GLY A 157 17.76 -0.45 8.52
CA GLY A 157 16.48 -0.13 9.15
C GLY A 157 16.04 -1.11 10.25
N ILE A 158 16.77 -2.20 10.49
CA ILE A 158 16.35 -3.25 11.44
C ILE A 158 16.33 -2.78 12.89
N ARG A 159 17.36 -2.03 13.34
CA ARG A 159 17.40 -1.51 14.71
C ARG A 159 16.22 -0.57 15.01
N GLN A 160 15.92 0.32 14.07
CA GLN A 160 14.77 1.23 14.18
C GLN A 160 13.45 0.46 14.16
N ALA A 161 13.30 -0.50 13.25
CA ALA A 161 12.11 -1.33 13.15
C ALA A 161 11.86 -2.10 14.44
N HIS A 162 12.91 -2.69 15.02
CA HIS A 162 12.83 -3.41 16.28
C HIS A 162 12.37 -2.50 17.42
N ALA A 163 13.00 -1.33 17.59
CA ALA A 163 12.59 -0.37 18.61
C ALA A 163 11.13 0.08 18.42
N THR A 164 10.74 0.43 17.19
CA THR A 164 9.38 0.88 16.88
C THR A 164 8.33 -0.20 17.18
N LEU A 165 8.64 -1.48 16.92
CA LEU A 165 7.72 -2.58 17.16
C LEU A 165 7.67 -3.03 18.62
N GLN A 166 8.67 -2.70 19.44
CA GLN A 166 8.63 -2.90 20.89
C GLN A 166 7.72 -1.88 21.58
N ASP A 167 7.54 -0.71 20.97
CA ASP A 167 6.69 0.37 21.47
C ASP A 167 5.23 0.27 20.99
N LEU A 168 4.89 -0.77 20.22
CA LEU A 168 3.57 -0.99 19.59
C LEU A 168 2.70 -1.95 20.40
#